data_AF-A0A356X1N2-F1
#
_entry.id   AF-A0A356X1N2-F1
#
_cell.length_a   1.000
_cell.length_b   1.000
_cell.length_c   1.000
_cell.angle_alpha   90.00
_cell.angle_beta   90.00
_cell.angle_gamma   90.00
#
_symmetry.space_group_name_H-M   'P 1'
#
loop_
_entity.id
_entity.type
_entity.pdbx_description
1 polymer ?
#
loop_
_entity_poly.entity_id
_entity_poly.type
_entity_poly.pdbx_seq_one_letter_code
_entity_poly.pdbx_strand_id
1 'polypeptide(L)'
;AMMGVLASSERKSQLWFAPAGFNRGGLTDGAAGIDITNVTEKLTSRERDILYDANINPIASFPSTGIVVFGQKTLQERQSALDRINVRRLVIFLKKEISRISTKILFEQNVQATWNRFTGLVEPFLANVKSNFGISDYRLILDESTTTPDLVDQNILYAKIMVKPARAIEYIAIDFVVANTGASFDD
;
A
#
# COMPACT_ATOMS: atom_id res chain seq x y z
N ALA A 1 -8.53 7.28 -17.33
CA ALA A 1 -7.20 7.72 -16.86
C ALA A 1 -6.77 7.00 -15.57
N MET A 2 -7.32 7.33 -14.39
CA MET A 2 -6.79 6.83 -13.10
C MET A 2 -6.79 5.29 -12.97
N MET A 3 -7.85 4.61 -13.40
CA MET A 3 -7.87 3.13 -13.39
C MET A 3 -6.73 2.52 -14.24
N GLY A 4 -6.40 3.15 -15.37
CA GLY A 4 -5.27 2.75 -16.20
C GLY A 4 -3.95 2.89 -15.45
N VAL A 5 -3.73 4.01 -14.74
CA VAL A 5 -2.54 4.21 -13.91
C VAL A 5 -2.41 3.14 -12.83
N LEU A 6 -3.50 2.80 -12.14
CA LEU A 6 -3.50 1.73 -11.14
C LEU A 6 -3.02 0.39 -11.74
N ALA A 7 -3.55 0.03 -12.92
CA ALA A 7 -3.19 -1.20 -13.63
C ALA A 7 -1.76 -1.16 -14.20
N SER A 8 -1.34 -0.04 -14.77
CA SER A 8 0.01 0.15 -15.33
C SER A 8 1.08 0.12 -14.22
N SER A 9 0.82 0.78 -13.10
CA SER A 9 1.67 0.75 -11.90
C SER A 9 1.81 -0.67 -11.35
N GLU A 10 0.72 -1.43 -11.28
CA GLU A 10 0.71 -2.83 -10.82
C GLU A 10 1.35 -3.80 -11.82
N ARG A 11 1.38 -3.47 -13.12
CA ARG A 11 2.11 -4.26 -14.11
C ARG A 11 3.62 -4.07 -13.98
N LYS A 12 4.06 -2.85 -13.66
CA LYS A 12 5.48 -2.47 -13.55
C LYS A 12 6.07 -2.72 -12.16
N SER A 13 5.24 -2.88 -11.14
CA SER A 13 5.63 -3.03 -9.73
C SER A 13 4.53 -3.70 -8.93
N GLN A 14 4.70 -3.91 -7.62
CA GLN A 14 3.63 -4.52 -6.82
C GLN A 14 2.45 -3.56 -6.57
N LEU A 15 1.27 -4.13 -6.33
CA LEU A 15 0.01 -3.40 -6.05
C LEU A 15 0.11 -2.39 -4.89
N TRP A 16 0.99 -2.65 -3.92
CA TRP A 16 1.21 -1.82 -2.73
C TRP A 16 2.26 -0.70 -2.90
N PHE A 17 2.81 -0.53 -4.11
CA PHE A 17 3.54 0.69 -4.43
C PHE A 17 2.57 1.83 -4.74
N ALA A 18 2.97 3.06 -4.39
CA ALA A 18 2.23 4.27 -4.67
C ALA A 18 1.98 4.42 -6.19
N PRO A 19 0.72 4.45 -6.65
CA PRO A 19 0.39 4.64 -8.06
C PRO A 19 0.37 6.13 -8.43
N ALA A 20 1.40 6.86 -7.99
CA ALA A 20 1.48 8.31 -8.05
C ALA A 20 2.94 8.77 -8.25
N GLY A 21 3.11 10.07 -8.46
CA GLY A 21 4.40 10.70 -8.70
C GLY A 21 4.99 10.32 -10.06
N PHE A 22 6.24 10.73 -10.27
CA PHE A 22 6.90 10.63 -11.57
C PHE A 22 7.19 9.19 -12.02
N ASN A 23 7.39 8.26 -11.08
CA ASN A 23 7.77 6.89 -11.39
C ASN A 23 6.59 6.00 -11.82
N ARG A 24 5.40 6.26 -11.28
CA ARG A 24 4.24 5.35 -11.40
C ARG A 24 2.91 6.06 -11.67
N GLY A 25 2.87 7.38 -11.56
CA GLY A 25 1.68 8.21 -11.79
C GLY A 25 1.62 8.83 -13.19
N GLY A 26 2.58 8.58 -14.08
CA GLY A 26 2.63 9.14 -15.42
C GLY A 26 1.36 8.85 -16.24
N LEU A 27 0.91 9.85 -16.99
CA LEU A 27 -0.27 9.78 -17.86
C LEU A 27 0.04 10.08 -19.33
N THR A 28 1.17 10.72 -19.62
CA THR A 28 1.54 11.15 -20.97
C THR A 28 1.85 9.97 -21.90
N ASP A 29 2.58 8.97 -21.42
CA ASP A 29 3.04 7.82 -22.25
C ASP A 29 2.09 6.61 -22.15
N GLY A 30 0.78 6.85 -22.26
CA GLY A 30 -0.21 5.77 -22.35
C GLY A 30 -0.41 4.95 -21.07
N ALA A 31 0.16 5.33 -19.93
CA ALA A 31 -0.07 4.64 -18.66
C ALA A 31 -1.54 4.72 -18.18
N ALA A 32 -2.34 5.62 -18.74
CA ALA A 32 -3.81 5.64 -18.62
C ALA A 32 -4.54 4.61 -19.49
N GLY A 33 -3.83 3.86 -20.34
CA GLY A 33 -4.36 3.07 -21.46
C GLY A 33 -4.59 3.89 -22.73
N ILE A 34 -4.48 5.21 -22.64
CA ILE A 34 -4.56 6.21 -23.71
C ILE A 34 -3.57 7.33 -23.38
N ASP A 35 -3.07 8.03 -24.40
CA ASP A 35 -2.17 9.16 -24.21
C ASP A 35 -2.96 10.38 -23.75
N ILE A 36 -2.52 11.00 -22.66
CA ILE A 36 -3.09 12.26 -22.18
C ILE A 36 -2.14 13.39 -22.59
N THR A 37 -2.64 14.27 -23.45
CA THR A 37 -1.86 15.35 -24.05
C THR A 37 -1.89 16.64 -23.24
N ASN A 38 -2.98 16.91 -22.50
CA ASN A 38 -3.09 18.13 -21.71
C ASN A 38 -4.03 17.97 -20.50
N VAL A 39 -3.90 18.92 -19.56
CA VAL A 39 -4.87 19.15 -18.47
C VAL A 39 -5.70 20.39 -18.79
N THR A 40 -6.95 20.43 -18.36
CA THR A 40 -7.82 21.60 -18.53
C THR A 40 -7.30 22.80 -17.74
N GLU A 41 -6.80 22.55 -16.53
CA GLU A 41 -6.27 23.59 -15.64
C GLU A 41 -4.86 23.23 -15.18
N LYS A 42 -3.96 24.21 -15.24
CA LYS A 42 -2.59 24.06 -14.74
C LYS A 42 -2.50 24.54 -13.30
N LEU A 43 -2.50 23.59 -12.37
CA LEU A 43 -2.41 23.86 -10.95
C LEU A 43 -1.00 24.36 -10.55
N THR A 44 -0.95 25.49 -9.86
CA THR A 44 0.24 25.98 -9.14
C THR A 44 0.59 25.04 -7.98
N SER A 45 1.78 25.22 -7.38
CA SER A 45 2.17 24.42 -6.21
C SER A 45 1.19 24.62 -5.05
N ARG A 46 0.84 25.88 -4.75
CA ARG A 46 -0.07 26.22 -3.65
C ARG A 46 -1.46 25.60 -3.82
N GLU A 47 -1.99 25.59 -5.04
CA GLU A 47 -3.29 24.95 -5.31
C GLU A 47 -3.23 23.44 -5.12
N ARG A 48 -2.14 22.78 -5.53
CA ARG A 48 -1.95 21.35 -5.27
C ARG A 48 -1.88 21.06 -3.78
N ASP A 49 -1.20 21.90 -3.01
CA ASP A 49 -1.11 21.74 -1.55
C ASP A 49 -2.50 21.87 -0.90
N ILE A 50 -3.29 22.88 -1.28
CA ILE A 50 -4.68 23.06 -0.81
C ILE A 50 -5.54 21.82 -1.12
N LEU A 51 -5.46 21.29 -2.36
CA LEU A 51 -6.19 20.08 -2.75
C LEU A 51 -5.74 18.88 -1.93
N TYR A 52 -4.43 18.73 -1.73
CA TYR A 52 -3.89 17.59 -1.01
C TYR A 52 -4.25 17.62 0.48
N ASP A 53 -4.31 18.79 1.11
CA ASP A 53 -4.82 18.98 2.47
C ASP A 53 -6.31 18.61 2.58
N ALA A 54 -7.08 18.83 1.51
CA ALA A 54 -8.47 18.40 1.38
C ALA A 54 -8.65 16.94 0.95
N ASN A 55 -7.60 16.11 1.01
CA ASN A 55 -7.59 14.70 0.57
C ASN A 55 -7.92 14.47 -0.92
N ILE A 56 -7.70 15.49 -1.76
CA ILE A 56 -7.86 15.41 -3.21
C ILE A 56 -6.49 15.21 -3.84
N ASN A 57 -6.35 14.15 -4.66
CA ASN A 57 -5.10 13.86 -5.36
C ASN A 57 -5.08 14.60 -6.71
N PRO A 58 -4.25 15.64 -6.90
CA PRO A 58 -4.24 16.41 -8.13
C PRO A 58 -3.62 15.62 -9.29
N ILE A 59 -4.13 15.86 -10.51
CA ILE A 59 -3.42 15.54 -11.75
C ILE A 59 -2.66 16.80 -12.16
N ALA A 60 -1.34 16.71 -12.18
CA ALA A 60 -0.46 17.86 -12.36
C ALA A 60 0.36 17.73 -13.65
N SER A 61 0.58 18.86 -14.33
CA SER A 61 1.43 18.96 -15.52
C SER A 61 2.76 19.61 -15.15
N PHE A 62 3.86 18.95 -15.49
CA PHE A 62 5.22 19.43 -15.27
C PHE A 62 5.93 19.59 -16.62
N PRO A 63 6.59 20.73 -16.90
CA PRO A 63 7.15 21.02 -18.23
C PRO A 63 8.10 19.96 -18.80
N SER A 64 8.91 19.32 -17.95
CA SER A 64 9.92 18.32 -18.37
C SER A 64 9.47 16.87 -18.15
N THR A 65 8.44 16.64 -17.36
CA THR A 65 8.07 15.29 -16.88
C THR A 65 6.68 14.85 -17.35
N GLY A 66 5.94 15.75 -18.00
CA GLY A 66 4.60 15.48 -18.50
C GLY A 66 3.53 15.55 -17.42
N ILE A 67 2.44 14.83 -17.65
CA ILE A 67 1.25 14.84 -16.79
C ILE A 67 1.32 13.63 -15.87
N VAL A 68 1.13 13.86 -14.58
CA VAL A 68 1.21 12.81 -13.55
C VAL A 68 0.08 12.91 -12.54
N VAL A 69 -0.34 11.78 -12.01
CA VAL A 69 -1.12 11.69 -10.77
C VAL A 69 -0.18 12.05 -9.61
N PHE A 70 -0.43 13.18 -8.95
CA PHE A 70 0.47 13.76 -7.96
C PHE A 70 -0.11 13.70 -6.54
N GLY A 71 -0.61 12.52 -6.16
CA GLY A 71 -1.12 12.25 -4.82
C GLY A 71 -1.67 10.83 -4.70
N GLN A 72 -1.74 10.30 -3.48
CA GLN A 72 -2.28 8.97 -3.19
C GLN A 72 -3.06 8.90 -1.87
N LYS A 73 -3.61 10.01 -1.38
CA LYS A 73 -4.50 10.03 -0.21
C LYS A 73 -5.81 9.32 -0.51
N THR A 74 -6.38 8.68 0.50
CA THR A 74 -7.79 8.26 0.48
C THR A 74 -8.65 9.36 1.09
N LEU A 75 -9.98 9.22 1.05
CA LEU A 75 -10.90 10.14 1.72
C LEU A 75 -11.02 9.91 3.23
N GLN A 76 -10.10 9.15 3.82
CA GLN A 76 -10.15 8.86 5.24
C GLN A 76 -9.83 10.12 6.06
N GLU A 77 -10.80 10.56 6.86
CA GLU A 77 -10.69 11.79 7.65
C GLU A 77 -9.66 11.69 8.78
N ARG A 78 -9.67 10.56 9.51
CA ARG A 78 -8.74 10.35 10.63
C ARG A 78 -7.48 9.64 10.15
N GLN A 79 -6.34 10.30 10.36
CA GLN A 79 -5.02 9.76 10.03
C GLN A 79 -4.84 8.34 10.58
N SER A 80 -4.45 7.42 9.70
CA SER A 80 -4.16 6.03 10.05
C SER A 80 -3.29 5.39 8.97
N ALA A 81 -2.87 4.14 9.16
CA ALA A 81 -2.17 3.42 8.10
C ALA A 81 -3.00 3.26 6.79
N LEU A 82 -4.33 3.43 6.83
CA LEU A 82 -5.23 3.24 5.68
C LEU A 82 -5.53 4.53 4.90
N ASP A 83 -4.93 5.66 5.30
CA ASP A 83 -5.14 6.96 4.68
C ASP A 83 -4.43 7.12 3.31
N ARG A 84 -3.65 6.12 2.88
CA ARG A 84 -3.01 6.05 1.56
C ARG A 84 -3.55 4.90 0.71
N ILE A 85 -3.71 5.17 -0.58
CA ILE A 85 -4.27 4.24 -1.58
C ILE A 85 -3.44 2.95 -1.64
N ASN A 86 -2.11 3.06 -1.63
CA ASN A 86 -1.24 1.90 -1.76
C ASN A 86 -1.40 0.92 -0.59
N VAL A 87 -1.51 1.42 0.65
CA VAL A 87 -1.76 0.61 1.84
C VAL A 87 -3.19 0.07 1.85
N ARG A 88 -4.18 0.86 1.43
CA ARG A 88 -5.57 0.38 1.36
C ARG A 88 -5.70 -0.78 0.36
N ARG A 89 -5.06 -0.67 -0.80
CA ARG A 89 -5.00 -1.73 -1.82
C ARG A 89 -4.30 -2.97 -1.28
N LEU A 90 -3.16 -2.81 -0.61
CA LEU A 90 -2.45 -3.91 0.06
C LEU A 90 -3.37 -4.70 1.00
N VAL A 91 -4.07 -4.01 1.90
CA VAL A 91 -4.94 -4.67 2.89
C VAL A 91 -6.11 -5.39 2.22
N ILE A 92 -6.68 -4.82 1.15
CA ILE A 92 -7.73 -5.50 0.36
C ILE A 92 -7.17 -6.77 -0.28
N PHE A 93 -5.97 -6.71 -0.87
CA PHE A 93 -5.30 -7.85 -1.47
C PHE A 93 -5.00 -8.95 -0.45
N LEU A 94 -4.42 -8.60 0.70
CA LEU A 94 -4.16 -9.55 1.79
C LEU A 94 -5.45 -10.27 2.23
N LYS A 95 -6.53 -9.53 2.49
CA LYS A 95 -7.82 -10.11 2.87
C LYS A 95 -8.39 -11.03 1.81
N LYS A 96 -8.30 -10.64 0.54
CA LYS A 96 -8.81 -11.43 -0.59
C LYS A 96 -8.06 -12.76 -0.73
N GLU A 97 -6.73 -12.72 -0.70
CA GLU A 97 -5.91 -13.93 -0.86
C GLU A 97 -6.00 -14.86 0.37
N ILE A 98 -6.03 -14.30 1.59
CA ILE A 98 -6.27 -15.11 2.79
C ILE A 98 -7.66 -15.75 2.75
N SER A 99 -8.69 -15.02 2.30
CA SER A 99 -10.04 -15.58 2.12
C SER A 99 -10.04 -16.75 1.13
N ARG A 100 -9.30 -16.67 0.02
CA ARG A 100 -9.11 -17.77 -0.94
C ARG A 100 -8.35 -18.96 -0.36
N ILE A 101 -7.43 -18.73 0.57
CA ILE A 101 -6.77 -19.80 1.32
C ILE A 101 -7.76 -20.46 2.27
N SER A 102 -8.57 -19.67 2.98
CA SER A 102 -9.57 -20.16 3.93
C SER A 102 -10.61 -21.09 3.29
N THR A 103 -10.99 -20.90 2.02
CA THR A 103 -11.94 -21.81 1.35
C THR A 103 -11.42 -23.24 1.20
N LYS A 104 -10.09 -23.45 1.26
CA LYS A 104 -9.47 -24.79 1.23
C LYS A 104 -9.50 -25.51 2.58
N ILE A 105 -9.86 -24.77 3.64
CA ILE A 105 -9.88 -25.24 5.04
C ILE A 105 -11.31 -25.35 5.56
N LEU A 106 -12.25 -24.58 4.98
CA LEU A 106 -13.65 -24.62 5.36
C LEU A 106 -14.21 -26.05 5.30
N PHE A 107 -14.94 -26.45 6.36
CA PHE A 107 -15.51 -27.79 6.58
C PHE A 107 -14.51 -28.93 6.88
N GLU A 108 -13.22 -28.63 7.03
CA GLU A 108 -12.27 -29.59 7.62
C GLU A 108 -12.52 -29.75 9.13
N GLN A 109 -12.02 -30.85 9.71
CA GLN A 109 -12.11 -31.08 11.16
C GLN A 109 -11.38 -29.97 11.93
N ASN A 110 -11.99 -29.41 12.98
CA ASN A 110 -11.42 -28.32 13.76
C ASN A 110 -10.38 -28.83 14.77
N VAL A 111 -9.23 -29.29 14.26
CA VAL A 111 -8.14 -29.88 15.02
C VAL A 111 -6.80 -29.23 14.70
N GLN A 112 -5.79 -29.41 15.56
CA GLN A 112 -4.46 -28.81 15.41
C GLN A 112 -3.82 -29.06 14.04
N ALA A 113 -4.03 -30.23 13.43
CA ALA A 113 -3.51 -30.54 12.10
C ALA A 113 -4.06 -29.58 11.02
N THR A 114 -5.36 -29.24 11.11
CA THR A 114 -6.02 -28.28 10.22
C THR A 114 -5.51 -26.86 10.47
N TRP A 115 -5.28 -26.50 11.73
CA TRP A 115 -4.71 -25.19 12.10
C TRP A 115 -3.31 -25.02 11.53
N ASN A 116 -2.46 -26.04 11.69
CA ASN A 116 -1.11 -26.08 11.13
C ASN A 116 -1.14 -25.98 9.60
N ARG A 117 -2.10 -26.65 8.94
CA ARG A 117 -2.29 -26.54 7.49
C ARG A 117 -2.67 -25.13 7.06
N PHE A 118 -3.60 -24.47 7.76
CA PHE A 118 -3.94 -23.06 7.47
C PHE A 118 -2.73 -22.14 7.65
N THR A 119 -2.04 -22.26 8.79
CA THR A 119 -0.83 -21.48 9.09
C THR A 119 0.26 -21.70 8.04
N GLY A 120 0.50 -22.96 7.64
CA GLY A 120 1.48 -23.31 6.61
C GLY A 120 1.15 -22.80 5.21
N LEU A 121 -0.10 -22.40 4.93
CA LEU A 121 -0.49 -21.74 3.69
C LEU A 121 -0.38 -20.21 3.77
N VAL A 122 -0.70 -19.62 4.92
CA VAL A 122 -0.71 -18.16 5.11
C VAL A 122 0.69 -17.60 5.36
N GLU A 123 1.52 -18.30 6.12
CA GLU A 123 2.89 -17.86 6.45
C GLU A 123 3.75 -17.58 5.21
N PRO A 124 3.88 -18.51 4.23
CA PRO A 124 4.66 -18.25 3.02
C PRO A 124 4.11 -17.08 2.19
N PHE A 125 2.78 -16.90 2.17
CA PHE A 125 2.14 -15.78 1.49
C PHE A 125 2.53 -14.44 2.12
N LEU A 126 2.41 -14.30 3.44
CA LEU A 126 2.79 -13.08 4.14
C LEU A 126 4.30 -12.81 4.03
N ALA A 127 5.14 -13.85 4.13
CA ALA A 127 6.58 -13.76 3.92
C ALA A 127 6.92 -13.24 2.51
N ASN A 128 6.21 -13.72 1.47
CA ASN A 128 6.38 -13.24 0.11
C ASN A 128 6.03 -11.75 -0.01
N VAL A 129 4.89 -11.32 0.56
CA VAL A 129 4.50 -9.90 0.58
C VAL A 129 5.54 -9.04 1.31
N LYS A 130 6.11 -9.54 2.42
CA LYS A 130 7.20 -8.87 3.16
C LYS A 130 8.46 -8.72 2.31
N SER A 131 8.92 -9.79 1.68
CA SER A 131 10.11 -9.78 0.82
C SER A 131 9.99 -8.82 -0.38
N ASN A 132 8.76 -8.56 -0.81
CA ASN A 132 8.45 -7.65 -1.91
C ASN A 132 8.00 -6.25 -1.42
N PHE A 133 8.36 -5.87 -0.19
CA PHE A 133 8.16 -4.54 0.39
C PHE A 133 6.70 -4.12 0.62
N GLY A 134 5.76 -5.07 0.76
CA GLY A 134 4.37 -4.75 1.08
C GLY A 134 4.16 -4.48 2.56
N ILE A 135 4.70 -5.34 3.40
CA ILE A 135 4.65 -5.22 4.86
C ILE A 135 6.08 -5.20 5.41
N SER A 136 6.34 -4.39 6.43
CA SER A 136 7.62 -4.41 7.15
C SER A 136 7.65 -5.53 8.19
N ASP A 137 6.50 -5.89 8.73
CA ASP A 137 6.38 -6.91 9.77
C ASP A 137 4.98 -7.51 9.82
N TYR A 138 4.86 -8.72 10.37
CA TYR A 138 3.57 -9.37 10.58
C TYR A 138 3.63 -10.43 11.67
N ARG A 139 2.46 -10.83 12.17
CA ARG A 139 2.30 -11.94 13.09
C ARG A 139 0.97 -12.64 12.83
N LEU A 140 1.01 -13.95 12.66
CA LEU A 140 -0.17 -14.82 12.67
C LEU A 140 -0.21 -15.58 14.00
N ILE A 141 -1.36 -15.57 14.66
CA ILE A 141 -1.64 -16.39 15.84
C ILE A 141 -2.85 -17.25 15.51
N LEU A 142 -2.65 -18.56 15.58
CA LEU A 142 -3.69 -19.57 15.48
C LEU A 142 -3.31 -20.73 16.40
N ASP A 143 -3.79 -20.63 17.63
CA ASP A 143 -3.57 -21.59 18.71
C ASP A 143 -4.77 -21.54 19.68
N GLU A 144 -4.67 -22.23 20.81
CA GLU A 144 -5.73 -22.28 21.83
C GLU A 144 -6.03 -20.91 22.48
N SER A 145 -5.13 -19.92 22.35
CA SER A 145 -5.38 -18.56 22.83
C SER A 145 -6.32 -17.77 21.92
N THR A 146 -6.42 -18.17 20.65
CA THR A 146 -7.30 -17.55 19.66
C THR A 146 -8.51 -18.41 19.35
N THR A 147 -8.34 -19.73 19.24
CA THR A 147 -9.39 -20.71 19.04
C THR A 147 -9.57 -21.51 20.34
N THR A 148 -10.35 -20.94 21.26
CA THR A 148 -10.65 -21.55 22.57
C THR A 148 -11.55 -22.77 22.43
N PRO A 149 -11.65 -23.65 23.45
CA PRO A 149 -12.58 -24.78 23.44
C PRO A 149 -14.03 -24.37 23.10
N ASP A 150 -14.52 -23.27 23.67
CA ASP A 150 -15.86 -22.74 23.36
C ASP A 150 -16.03 -22.40 21.87
N LEU A 151 -14.99 -21.87 21.22
CA LEU A 151 -15.03 -21.59 19.78
C LEU A 151 -14.97 -22.88 18.96
N VAL A 152 -14.22 -23.88 19.42
CA VAL A 152 -14.20 -25.21 18.80
C VAL A 152 -15.59 -25.85 18.84
N ASP A 153 -16.26 -25.82 19.98
CA ASP A 153 -17.63 -26.33 20.16
C ASP A 153 -18.66 -25.59 19.30
N GLN A 154 -18.40 -24.30 19.01
CA GLN A 154 -19.19 -23.50 18.07
C GLN A 154 -18.82 -23.71 16.60
N ASN A 155 -17.89 -24.61 16.28
CA ASN A 155 -17.36 -24.85 14.93
C ASN A 155 -16.65 -23.63 14.32
N ILE A 156 -16.01 -22.82 15.16
CA ILE A 156 -15.27 -21.63 14.77
C ILE A 156 -13.76 -21.89 14.87
N LEU A 157 -13.04 -21.55 13.81
CA LEU A 157 -11.58 -21.40 13.82
C LEU A 157 -11.27 -19.91 13.74
N TYR A 158 -10.58 -19.38 14.75
CA TYR A 158 -10.27 -17.94 14.83
C TYR A 158 -8.76 -17.71 14.73
N ALA A 159 -8.33 -17.18 13.58
CA ALA A 159 -6.94 -16.79 13.35
C ALA A 159 -6.79 -15.27 13.47
N LYS A 160 -5.79 -14.81 14.22
CA LYS A 160 -5.46 -13.39 14.38
C LYS A 160 -4.24 -13.05 13.55
N ILE A 161 -4.43 -12.23 12.51
CA ILE A 161 -3.36 -11.76 11.62
C ILE A 161 -3.15 -10.27 11.84
N MET A 162 -1.92 -9.91 12.22
CA MET A 162 -1.48 -8.53 12.44
C MET A 162 -0.42 -8.20 11.41
N VAL A 163 -0.50 -7.01 10.81
CA VAL A 163 0.45 -6.55 9.77
C VAL A 163 0.87 -5.11 10.02
N LYS A 164 2.15 -4.80 9.75
CA LYS A 164 2.68 -3.44 9.67
C LYS A 164 2.96 -3.12 8.20
N PRO A 165 2.09 -2.34 7.52
CA PRO A 165 2.31 -1.97 6.12
C PRO A 165 3.58 -1.14 5.94
N ALA A 166 4.30 -1.36 4.84
CA ALA A 166 5.33 -0.44 4.39
C ALA A 166 4.68 0.87 3.92
N ARG A 167 5.32 2.01 4.21
CA ARG A 167 4.83 3.35 3.84
C ARG A 167 5.68 3.93 2.71
N ALA A 168 5.03 4.63 1.78
CA ALA A 168 5.72 5.34 0.72
C ALA A 168 6.21 6.71 1.22
N ILE A 169 7.30 7.18 0.62
CA ILE A 169 7.85 8.53 0.85
C ILE A 169 7.01 9.52 0.03
N GLU A 170 6.59 10.62 0.66
CA GLU A 170 5.81 11.69 0.00
C GLU A 170 6.53 13.05 0.03
N TYR A 171 7.43 13.26 0.98
CA TYR A 171 8.20 14.49 1.16
C TYR A 171 9.67 14.15 1.37
N ILE A 172 10.55 14.96 0.77
CA ILE A 172 12.00 14.88 0.95
C ILE A 172 12.47 16.29 1.32
N ALA A 173 13.07 16.44 2.50
CA ALA A 173 13.75 17.66 2.92
C ALA A 173 15.27 17.46 2.75
N ILE A 174 15.95 18.43 2.15
CA ILE A 174 17.39 18.42 1.91
C ILE A 174 17.94 19.76 2.34
N ASP A 175 18.82 19.75 3.34
CA ASP A 175 19.52 20.94 3.81
C ASP A 175 20.91 21.02 3.18
N PHE A 176 21.31 22.22 2.76
CA PHE A 176 22.65 22.51 2.27
C PHE A 176 23.36 23.42 3.26
N VAL A 177 24.45 22.93 3.82
CA VAL A 177 25.37 23.74 4.62
C VAL A 177 26.59 24.05 3.78
N VAL A 178 26.81 25.34 3.51
CA VAL A 178 28.01 25.81 2.81
C VAL A 178 28.94 26.41 3.86
N ALA A 179 30.08 25.76 4.07
CA ALA A 179 31.09 26.21 5.01
C ALA A 179 32.39 26.55 4.27
N ASN A 180 33.16 27.49 4.83
CA ASN A 180 34.48 27.83 4.30
C ASN A 180 35.42 26.63 4.44
N THR A 181 36.46 26.54 3.61
CA THR A 181 37.40 25.39 3.57
C THR A 181 38.01 25.02 4.92
N GLY A 182 38.12 25.96 5.86
CA GLY A 182 38.64 25.74 7.22
C GLY A 182 37.58 25.56 8.31
N ALA A 183 36.29 25.54 7.97
CA ALA A 183 35.23 25.32 8.94
C ALA A 183 35.07 23.82 9.23
N SER A 184 34.99 23.47 10.51
CA SER A 184 34.62 22.12 10.95
C SER A 184 33.12 21.93 10.80
N PHE A 185 32.70 20.72 10.42
CA PHE A 185 31.30 20.29 10.45
C PHE A 185 30.94 19.52 11.73
N ASP A 186 31.91 19.33 12.61
CA ASP A 186 31.71 18.71 13.91
C ASP A 186 31.27 19.79 14.92
N ASP A 187 29.96 19.93 15.10
CA ASP A 187 29.27 20.41 16.30
C ASP A 187 27.92 19.68 16.44
#